data_AF-A0A7K0UPP0-F1
#
_entry.id   AF-A0A7K0UPP0-F1
#
_cell.length_a   1.000
_cell.length_b   1.000
_cell.length_c   1.000
_cell.angle_alpha   90.00
_cell.angle_beta   90.00
_cell.angle_gamma   90.00
#
_symmetry.space_group_name_H-M   'P 1'
#
loop_
_entity.id
_entity.type
_entity.pdbx_description
1 polymer ?
#
loop_
_entity_poly.entity_id
_entity_poly.type
_entity_poly.pdbx_seq_one_letter_code
_entity_poly.pdbx_strand_id
1 'polypeptide(L)'
;MATAYELALEKTKNGTKPEVAAAELVALMTLDEKVHCLDGGVPFWVGIKDITTGGYHSRPFRAAKVERLGIPGFHFSDGPRGLVV
;
A
#
# COMPACT_ATOMS: atom_id res chain seq x y z
N MET A 1 17.56 13.68 -0.65
CA MET A 1 17.81 12.87 0.56
C MET A 1 17.00 11.59 0.42
N ALA A 2 17.51 10.44 0.85
CA ALA A 2 16.76 9.18 0.79
C ALA A 2 15.57 9.21 1.77
N THR A 3 14.44 8.67 1.34
CA THR A 3 13.22 8.49 2.14
C THR A 3 13.40 7.35 3.16
N ALA A 4 12.56 7.31 4.19
CA ALA A 4 12.57 6.23 5.18
C ALA A 4 12.33 4.85 4.52
N TYR A 5 11.47 4.81 3.50
CA TYR A 5 11.22 3.61 2.70
C TYR A 5 12.46 3.16 1.92
N GLU A 6 13.17 4.07 1.24
CA GLU A 6 14.41 3.74 0.52
C GLU A 6 15.50 3.22 1.46
N LEU A 7 15.62 3.81 2.66
CA LEU A 7 16.55 3.31 3.68
C LEU A 7 16.16 1.90 4.16
N ALA A 8 14.87 1.61 4.35
CA ALA A 8 14.40 0.29 4.71
C ALA A 8 14.69 -0.75 3.61
N LEU A 9 14.54 -0.39 2.34
CA LEU A 9 14.92 -1.24 1.20
C LEU A 9 16.42 -1.53 1.17
N GLU A 10 17.27 -0.53 1.45
CA GLU A 10 18.71 -0.77 1.53
C GLU A 10 19.08 -1.68 2.70
N LYS A 11 18.42 -1.57 3.86
CA LYS A 11 18.62 -2.48 4.99
C LYS A 11 18.31 -3.94 4.61
N THR A 12 17.20 -4.18 3.90
CA THR A 12 16.82 -5.55 3.51
C THR A 12 17.75 -6.13 2.46
N LYS A 13 18.19 -5.33 1.48
CA LYS A 13 19.25 -5.74 0.52
C LYS A 13 20.55 -6.13 1.22
N ASN A 14 20.88 -5.47 2.33
CA ASN A 14 22.06 -5.74 3.13
C ASN A 14 21.86 -6.82 4.21
N GLY A 15 20.77 -7.60 4.14
CA GLY A 15 20.55 -8.79 4.98
C GLY A 15 19.72 -8.58 6.24
N THR A 16 19.18 -7.37 6.47
CA THR A 16 18.17 -7.19 7.53
C THR A 16 16.91 -7.94 7.15
N LYS A 17 16.33 -8.68 8.11
CA LYS A 17 15.06 -9.37 7.90
C LYS A 17 13.93 -8.37 7.53
N PRO A 18 13.11 -8.63 6.52
CA PRO A 18 12.05 -7.70 6.10
C PRO A 18 11.09 -7.30 7.22
N GLU A 19 10.79 -8.21 8.14
CA GLU A 19 9.86 -7.96 9.25
C GLU A 19 10.44 -6.92 10.23
N VAL A 20 11.76 -6.92 10.41
CA VAL A 20 12.46 -5.95 11.26
C VAL A 20 12.45 -4.57 10.59
N ALA A 21 12.83 -4.50 9.31
CA ALA A 21 12.83 -3.24 8.56
C ALA A 21 11.41 -2.64 8.44
N ALA A 22 10.39 -3.48 8.25
CA ALA A 22 8.99 -3.06 8.23
C ALA A 22 8.52 -2.54 9.59
N ALA A 23 8.88 -3.22 10.70
CA ALA A 23 8.51 -2.78 12.04
C ALA A 23 9.12 -1.40 12.38
N GLU A 24 10.38 -1.16 12.00
CA GLU A 24 11.01 0.15 12.12
C GLU A 24 10.28 1.22 11.31
N LEU A 25 9.87 0.91 10.07
CA LEU A 25 9.14 1.84 9.22
C LEU A 25 7.75 2.17 9.79
N VAL A 26 7.04 1.18 10.33
CA VAL A 26 5.75 1.36 11.03
C VAL A 26 5.93 2.18 12.32
N ALA A 27 7.06 2.05 13.01
CA ALA A 27 7.35 2.86 14.21
C ALA A 27 7.47 4.36 13.88
N LEU A 28 7.87 4.72 12.65
CA LEU A 28 7.95 6.10 12.19
C LEU A 28 6.59 6.70 11.79
N MET A 29 5.54 5.88 11.65
CA MET A 29 4.22 6.34 11.23
C MET A 29 3.47 7.01 12.39
N THR A 30 2.75 8.07 12.04
CA THR A 30 1.68 8.62 12.87
C THR A 30 0.53 7.61 13.01
N LEU A 31 -0.37 7.85 13.97
CA LEU A 31 -1.57 7.01 14.12
C LEU A 31 -2.42 7.04 12.84
N ASP A 32 -2.60 8.22 12.24
CA ASP A 32 -3.41 8.38 11.03
C ASP A 32 -2.83 7.60 9.85
N GLU A 33 -1.50 7.64 9.66
CA GLU A 33 -0.82 6.85 8.62
C GLU A 33 -0.97 5.34 8.86
N LYS A 34 -0.97 4.88 10.12
CA LYS A 34 -1.20 3.46 10.45
C LYS A 34 -2.61 3.05 10.13
N VAL A 35 -3.61 3.84 10.53
CA VAL A 35 -5.01 3.57 10.24
C VAL A 35 -5.26 3.57 8.72
N HIS A 36 -4.67 4.52 8.00
CA HIS A 36 -4.76 4.57 6.54
C HIS A 36 -4.18 3.31 5.87
N CYS A 37 -3.12 2.70 6.42
CA CYS A 37 -2.60 1.43 5.89
C CYS A 37 -3.57 0.25 6.07
N LEU A 38 -4.62 0.39 6.89
CA LEU A 38 -5.60 -0.65 7.17
C LEU A 38 -6.92 -0.44 6.39
N ASP A 39 -7.03 0.62 5.60
CA ASP A 39 -8.18 0.90 4.74
C ASP A 39 -7.83 0.92 3.25
N GLY A 40 -8.86 0.73 2.42
CA GLY A 40 -8.72 0.87 0.97
C GLY A 40 -8.67 2.36 0.60
N GLY A 41 -7.79 2.73 -0.33
CA GLY A 41 -7.61 4.14 -0.74
C GLY A 41 -8.75 4.73 -1.57
N VAL A 42 -9.87 4.02 -1.74
CA VAL A 42 -11.03 4.48 -2.51
C VAL A 42 -12.12 4.94 -1.54
N PRO A 43 -12.64 6.18 -1.65
CA PRO A 43 -13.76 6.64 -0.85
C PRO A 43 -14.97 5.70 -0.98
N PHE A 44 -15.64 5.41 0.14
CA PHE A 44 -16.70 4.41 0.23
C PHE A 44 -17.73 4.48 -0.91
N TRP A 45 -18.35 5.65 -1.12
CA TRP A 45 -19.39 5.83 -2.14
C TRP A 45 -18.88 5.71 -3.59
N VAL A 46 -17.62 6.06 -3.82
CA VAL A 46 -16.97 5.85 -5.13
C VAL A 46 -16.80 4.36 -5.38
N GLY A 47 -16.34 3.62 -4.36
CA GLY A 47 -16.21 2.16 -4.44
C GLY A 47 -17.55 1.45 -4.68
N ILE A 48 -18.63 1.88 -4.01
CA ILE A 48 -19.98 1.33 -4.26
C ILE A 48 -20.42 1.56 -5.71
N LYS A 49 -20.19 2.76 -6.25
CA LYS A 49 -20.49 3.05 -7.66
C LYS A 49 -19.67 2.14 -8.59
N ASP A 50 -18.38 1.98 -8.34
CA ASP A 50 -17.51 1.14 -9.16
C ASP A 50 -17.95 -0.33 -9.19
N ILE A 51 -18.37 -0.88 -8.05
CA ILE A 51 -18.86 -2.27 -7.97
C ILE A 51 -20.18 -2.40 -8.74
N THR A 52 -21.12 -1.46 -8.53
CA THR A 52 -22.47 -1.53 -9.12
C THR A 52 -22.49 -1.26 -10.63
N THR A 53 -21.54 -0.49 -11.17
CA THR A 53 -21.41 -0.25 -12.61
C THR A 53 -20.45 -1.21 -13.31
N GLY A 54 -19.98 -2.26 -12.62
CA GLY A 54 -19.06 -3.24 -13.18
C GLY A 54 -17.62 -2.74 -13.37
N GLY A 55 -17.23 -1.59 -12.81
CA GLY A 55 -15.87 -1.04 -12.92
C GLY A 55 -14.81 -1.74 -12.06
N TYR A 56 -15.19 -2.68 -11.20
CA TYR A 56 -14.28 -3.31 -10.21
C TYR A 56 -13.07 -4.02 -10.84
N HIS A 57 -13.23 -4.53 -12.06
CA HIS A 57 -12.20 -5.23 -12.84
C HIS A 57 -11.43 -4.33 -13.82
N SER A 58 -11.70 -3.03 -13.85
CA SER A 58 -11.11 -2.09 -14.84
C SER A 58 -9.81 -1.45 -14.38
N ARG A 59 -9.42 -1.65 -13.11
CA ARG A 59 -8.20 -1.08 -12.50
C ARG A 59 -7.88 -1.77 -11.18
N PRO A 60 -6.60 -1.78 -10.75
CA PRO A 60 -6.24 -2.23 -9.41
C PRO A 60 -6.80 -1.31 -8.30
N PHE A 61 -7.06 -1.89 -7.14
CA PHE A 61 -7.34 -1.17 -5.91
C PHE A 61 -6.04 -0.72 -5.25
N ARG A 62 -5.92 0.58 -4.95
CA ARG A 62 -4.72 1.16 -4.32
C ARG A 62 -4.89 1.23 -2.81
N ALA A 63 -3.80 0.98 -2.07
CA ALA A 63 -3.79 1.13 -0.61
C ALA A 63 -2.38 1.40 -0.06
N ALA A 64 -2.33 1.83 1.21
CA ALA A 64 -1.13 1.98 2.04
C ALA A 64 -0.02 2.88 1.46
N LYS A 65 -0.38 3.92 0.71
CA LYS A 65 0.57 4.96 0.30
C LYS A 65 0.86 5.87 1.50
N VAL A 66 2.13 6.08 1.82
CA VAL A 66 2.54 7.03 2.88
C VAL A 66 3.60 7.96 2.32
N GLU A 67 3.15 9.11 1.80
CA GLU A 67 3.99 10.06 1.06
C GLU A 67 5.16 10.58 1.89
N ARG A 68 4.92 10.92 3.16
CA ARG A 68 5.95 11.45 4.08
C ARG A 68 7.12 10.48 4.27
N LEU A 69 6.84 9.17 4.30
CA LEU A 69 7.85 8.12 4.46
C LEU A 69 8.38 7.58 3.13
N GLY A 70 7.81 8.00 2.00
CA GLY A 70 8.16 7.52 0.66
C GLY A 70 7.59 6.15 0.31
N ILE A 71 6.58 5.65 1.04
CA ILE A 71 5.96 4.34 0.76
C ILE A 71 5.06 4.48 -0.47
N PRO A 72 5.32 3.73 -1.56
CA PRO A 72 4.56 3.87 -2.80
C PRO A 72 3.13 3.31 -2.71
N GLY A 73 2.85 2.51 -1.69
CA GLY A 73 1.64 1.71 -1.57
C GLY A 73 1.66 0.48 -2.47
N PHE A 74 0.54 -0.25 -2.48
CA PHE A 74 0.36 -1.44 -3.33
C PHE A 74 -0.91 -1.35 -4.17
N HIS A 75 -0.92 -2.14 -5.25
CA HIS A 75 -2.00 -2.23 -6.22
C HIS A 75 -2.55 -3.65 -6.19
N PHE A 76 -3.72 -3.83 -5.59
CA PHE A 76 -4.41 -5.11 -5.50
C PHE A 76 -5.25 -5.34 -6.76
N SER A 77 -5.02 -6.48 -7.42
CA SER A 77 -5.81 -6.98 -8.55
C SER A 77 -6.34 -8.36 -8.18
N ASP A 78 -7.58 -8.67 -8.54
CA ASP A 78 -8.11 -10.02 -8.49
C ASP A 78 -7.51 -10.87 -9.63
N GLY A 79 -7.79 -12.18 -9.62
CA GLY A 79 -7.41 -13.06 -10.71
C GLY A 79 -6.93 -14.44 -10.31
N PRO A 80 -7.81 -15.34 -9.79
CA PRO A 80 -7.41 -16.72 -9.50
C PRO A 80 -6.94 -17.50 -10.76
N ARG A 81 -7.21 -16.96 -11.96
CA ARG A 81 -6.82 -17.54 -13.27
C ARG A 81 -5.93 -16.62 -14.11
N GLY A 82 -5.35 -15.57 -13.51
CA GLY A 82 -4.57 -14.55 -14.22
C GLY A 82 -5.06 -13.13 -13.89
N LEU A 83 -4.23 -12.13 -14.19
CA LEU A 83 -4.46 -10.73 -13.84
C LEU A 83 -5.81 -10.20 -14.39
N VAL A 84 -6.66 -9.66 -13.51
CA VAL A 84 -7.94 -9.02 -13.86
C VAL A 84 -7.82 -7.51 -13.70
N VAL A 85 -7.37 -6.82 -14.76
CA VAL A 85 -7.32 -5.36 -14.93
C VAL A 85 -7.41 -4.96 -16.39
#